data_AF-A0A1C6BZ62-F1
#
_entry.id   AF-A0A1C6BZ62-F1
#
_cell.length_a   1.000
_cell.length_b   1.000
_cell.length_c   1.000
_cell.angle_alpha   90.00
_cell.angle_beta   90.00
_cell.angle_gamma   90.00
#
_symmetry.space_group_name_H-M   'P 1'
#
loop_
_entity.id
_entity.type
_entity.pdbx_description
1 polymer ?
#
loop_
_entity_poly.entity_id
_entity_poly.type
_entity_poly.pdbx_seq_one_letter_code
_entity_poly.pdbx_strand_id
1 'polypeptide(L)' 'MSIVVNIYYSGENGAARKFADEMISSSTVDAIRNEAGNIKYDYFLPIDDEETVLGKKRYINLFAKP' A
#
# COMPACT_ATOMS: atom_id res chain seq x y z
N MET A 1 3.76 22.68 4.69
CA MET A 1 2.45 21.97 4.64
C MET A 1 2.74 20.52 4.30
N SER A 2 2.00 19.53 4.79
CA SER A 2 2.22 18.11 4.44
C SER A 2 0.97 17.53 3.81
N ILE A 3 1.12 16.66 2.82
CA ILE A 3 0.01 15.98 2.14
C ILE A 3 0.00 14.52 2.58
N VAL A 4 -1.20 14.01 2.88
CA VAL A 4 -1.44 12.58 3.10
C VAL A 4 -2.25 12.06 1.93
N VAL A 5 -1.73 11.04 1.26
CA VAL A 5 -2.43 10.35 0.17
C VAL A 5 -2.74 8.94 0.64
N ASN A 6 -4.02 8.58 0.60
CA ASN A 6 -4.51 7.23 0.87
C ASN A 6 -4.86 6.56 -0.46
N ILE A 7 -4.16 5.49 -0.83
CA ILE A 7 -4.42 4.72 -2.06
C ILE A 7 -5.06 3.39 -1.67
N TYR A 8 -6.16 3.06 -2.33
CA TYR A 8 -6.98 1.88 -2.08
C TYR A 8 -6.92 0.97 -3.29
N TYR A 9 -6.44 -0.27 -3.11
CA TYR A 9 -6.44 -1.28 -4.17
C TYR A 9 -7.22 -2.52 -3.72
N SER A 10 -8.10 -3.00 -4.59
CA SER A 10 -8.85 -4.25 -4.40
C SER A 10 -8.63 -5.16 -5.61
N GLY A 11 -8.59 -6.46 -5.36
CA GLY A 11 -8.47 -7.46 -6.43
C GLY A 11 -9.10 -8.78 -6.03
N GLU A 12 -9.64 -9.49 -7.02
CA GLU A 12 -10.26 -10.80 -6.84
C GLU A 12 -9.19 -11.90 -6.67
N ASN A 13 -9.56 -13.01 -6.04
CA ASN A 13 -8.70 -14.21 -5.91
C ASN A 13 -7.28 -13.93 -5.37
N GLY A 14 -7.16 -12.96 -4.46
CA GLY A 14 -5.86 -12.61 -3.85
C GLY A 14 -4.93 -11.76 -4.72
N ALA A 15 -5.39 -11.23 -5.86
CA ALA A 15 -4.58 -10.36 -6.72
C ALA A 15 -4.02 -9.13 -5.97
N ALA A 16 -4.82 -8.52 -5.08
CA ALA A 16 -4.36 -7.42 -4.22
C ALA A 16 -3.23 -7.81 -3.26
N ARG A 17 -3.21 -9.06 -2.80
CA ARG A 17 -2.10 -9.57 -2.00
C ARG A 17 -0.85 -9.74 -2.85
N LYS A 18 -0.98 -10.40 -3.99
CA LYS A 18 0.15 -10.64 -4.90
C LYS A 18 0.81 -9.33 -5.36
N PHE A 19 0.02 -8.32 -5.70
CA PHE A 19 0.54 -7.00 -6.08
C PHE A 19 1.36 -6.35 -4.95
N ALA A 20 0.85 -6.36 -3.72
CA ALA A 20 1.60 -5.78 -2.61
C ALA A 20 2.86 -6.58 -2.25
N ASP A 21 2.79 -7.91 -2.33
CA ASP A 21 3.95 -8.77 -2.10
C ASP A 21 5.01 -8.53 -3.19
N GLU A 22 4.59 -8.34 -4.45
CA GLU A 22 5.47 -7.95 -5.55
C GLU A 22 6.14 -6.60 -5.28
N MET A 23 5.37 -5.56 -4.91
CA MET A 23 5.89 -4.22 -4.59
C MET A 23 6.93 -4.25 -3.47
N ILE A 24 6.72 -5.08 -2.45
CA ILE A 24 7.68 -5.27 -1.35
C ILE A 24 8.93 -6.01 -1.85
N SER A 25 8.76 -7.06 -2.66
CA SER A 25 9.87 -7.88 -3.17
C SER A 25 10.72 -7.19 -4.25
N SER A 26 10.14 -6.25 -4.99
CA SER A 26 10.77 -5.54 -6.11
C SER A 26 11.59 -4.33 -5.68
N SER A 27 11.73 -4.08 -4.38
CA SER A 27 12.36 -2.88 -3.81
C SER A 27 11.68 -1.56 -4.21
N THR A 28 10.49 -1.61 -4.84
CA THR A 28 9.74 -0.40 -5.22
C THR A 28 9.32 0.38 -3.98
N VAL A 29 8.97 -0.31 -2.90
CA VAL A 29 8.67 0.30 -1.61
C VAL A 29 9.85 1.08 -1.05
N ASP A 30 11.06 0.53 -1.17
CA ASP A 30 12.26 1.18 -0.68
C ASP A 30 12.63 2.39 -1.53
N ALA A 31 12.43 2.33 -2.84
CA ALA A 31 12.61 3.48 -3.72
C ALA A 31 11.66 4.64 -3.33
N ILE A 32 10.37 4.35 -3.12
CA ILE A 32 9.38 5.35 -2.70
C ILE A 32 9.75 5.93 -1.33
N ARG A 33 10.16 5.10 -0.36
CA ARG A 33 10.58 5.54 0.98
C ARG A 33 11.78 6.47 0.97
N ASN A 34 12.69 6.28 0.01
CA ASN A 34 13.89 7.11 -0.15
C ASN A 34 13.67 8.34 -1.04
N GLU A 35 12.46 8.54 -1.57
CA GLU A 35 12.14 9.69 -2.41
C GLU A 35 12.21 11.00 -1.60
N ALA A 36 12.84 12.02 -2.18
CA ALA A 36 12.99 13.32 -1.53
C ALA A 36 11.62 13.94 -1.22
N GLY A 37 11.41 14.32 0.03
CA GLY A 37 10.13 14.84 0.50
C GLY A 37 9.19 13.77 1.05
N ASN A 38 9.42 12.47 0.81
CA ASN A 38 8.65 11.44 1.49
C ASN A 38 9.02 11.37 2.97
N ILE A 39 8.01 11.54 3.82
CA ILE A 39 8.10 11.45 5.28
C ILE A 39 7.86 10.01 5.71
N LYS A 40 6.90 9.33 5.06
CA LYS A 40 6.43 8.03 5.51
C LYS A 40 5.61 7.31 4.43
N TYR A 41 5.83 6.00 4.31
CA TYR A 41 5.11 5.13 3.40
C TYR A 41 4.82 3.77 4.06
N ASP A 42 3.53 3.53 4.34
CA ASP A 42 3.04 2.34 5.05
C ASP A 42 1.97 1.57 4.26
N TYR A 43 1.96 0.25 4.44
CA TYR A 43 0.90 -0.64 3.98
C TYR A 43 0.05 -1.10 5.16
N PHE A 44 -1.27 -1.09 4.97
CA PHE A 44 -2.21 -1.68 5.93
C PHE A 44 -3.11 -2.70 5.24
N LEU A 45 -3.40 -3.79 5.95
CA LEU A 45 -4.40 -4.78 5.58
C LEU A 45 -5.59 -4.62 6.55
N PRO A 46 -6.84 -4.54 6.07
CA PRO A 46 -8.00 -4.57 6.96
C PRO A 46 -8.07 -5.93 7.67
N ILE A 47 -8.24 -5.89 8.99
CA ILE A 47 -8.35 -7.08 9.85
C ILE A 47 -9.72 -7.77 9.68
N ASP A 48 -10.75 -7.04 9.28
CA ASP A 48 -12.15 -7.51 9.21
C ASP A 48 -12.48 -8.44 8.02
N ASP A 49 -11.48 -8.92 7.26
CA ASP A 49 -11.71 -9.65 6.00
C ASP A 49 -11.06 -11.05 6.04
N GLU A 50 -11.41 -11.82 7.08
CA GLU A 50 -10.97 -13.21 7.25
C GLU A 50 -11.74 -14.21 6.35
N GLU A 51 -12.94 -13.86 5.85
CA GLU A 51 -13.79 -14.76 5.04
C GLU A 51 -14.40 -14.10 3.77
N THR A 52 -13.60 -13.44 2.93
CA THR A 52 -14.08 -13.13 1.57
C THR A 52 -13.08 -13.58 0.52
N VAL A 53 -13.47 -14.66 -0.17
CA VAL A 53 -12.79 -15.24 -1.34
C VAL A 53 -12.77 -14.27 -2.55
N LEU A 54 -13.44 -13.11 -2.48
CA LEU A 54 -13.37 -12.05 -3.49
C LEU A 54 -13.16 -10.66 -2.83
N GLY A 55 -11.97 -10.07 -3.02
CA GLY A 55 -11.77 -8.63 -2.87
C GLY A 55 -11.02 -8.12 -1.63
N LYS A 56 -9.83 -8.65 -1.31
CA LYS A 56 -8.98 -8.06 -0.25
C LYS A 56 -8.61 -6.62 -0.62
N LYS A 57 -8.98 -5.65 0.22
CA LYS A 57 -8.53 -4.25 0.08
C LYS A 57 -7.16 -4.07 0.72
N ARG A 58 -6.25 -3.36 0.07
CA ARG A 58 -5.00 -2.88 0.67
C ARG A 58 -4.93 -1.37 0.60
N TYR A 59 -4.34 -0.81 1.65
CA TYR A 59 -4.20 0.63 1.83
C TYR A 59 -2.74 1.02 1.81
N ILE A 60 -2.43 2.12 1.14
CA ILE A 60 -1.11 2.75 1.12
C ILE A 60 -1.27 4.18 1.61
N ASN A 61 -0.53 4.53 2.67
CA ASN A 61 -0.47 5.90 3.16
C ASN A 61 0.88 6.51 2.79
N LEU A 62 0.87 7.54 1.96
CA LEU A 62 2.05 8.35 1.63
C LEU A 62 1.95 9.69 2.37
N PHE A 63 3.02 10.06 3.07
CA PHE A 63 3.16 11.36 3.71
C PHE A 63 4.28 12.11 2.99
N ALA A 64 4.00 13.27 2.39
CA ALA A 64 5.02 14.05 1.69
C ALA A 64 5.12 15.49 2.26
N LYS A 65 6.35 16.00 2.38
CA LYS A 65 6.65 17.44 2.47
C LYS A 65 6.88 17.99 1.05
N PRO A 66 6.49 19.24 0.78
CA PRO A 66 6.81 19.94 -0.45
C PRO A 66 8.31 20.13 -0.62
#